data_AF-A0A8H5BPD1-F1
#
_entry.id   AF-A0A8H5BPD1-F1
#
_cell.length_a   1.000
_cell.length_b   1.000
_cell.length_c   1.000
_cell.angle_alpha   90.00
_cell.angle_beta   90.00
_cell.angle_gamma   90.00
#
_symmetry.space_group_name_H-M   'P 1'
#
loop_
_entity.id
_entity.type
_entity.pdbx_description
1 polymer ?
#
loop_
_entity_poly.entity_id
_entity_poly.type
_entity_poly.pdbx_seq_one_letter_code
_entity_poly.pdbx_strand_id
1 'polypeptide(L)'
;MVLHIRPLFYPRRSQGKAFAVLRHKSTSIDSGGSSDVLKRCMSSSDTGKAQADNGKDWYYPISASDRISEKKSIFLAHATKLPDLKSFPTFLNHLKSLPALKRATHCMYAYRTVDPATLQPILGQHDGGESGSGDRLARLLELSGCENMVVVVSRWYGGVKLGSDRWRLISTVANQAIDMGGFKKARPQENDKGTGKKKRR
;
A
#
# COMPACT_ATOMS: atom_id res chain seq x y z
N MET A 1 40.37 9.88 -22.46
CA MET A 1 39.00 9.54 -22.02
C MET A 1 38.63 10.48 -20.88
N VAL A 2 37.83 11.51 -21.17
CA VAL A 2 37.55 12.61 -20.23
C VAL A 2 36.27 12.27 -19.47
N LEU A 3 36.41 11.87 -18.20
CA LEU A 3 35.30 11.68 -17.26
C LEU A 3 34.91 13.04 -16.67
N HIS A 4 33.76 13.57 -17.12
CA HIS A 4 33.12 14.75 -16.54
C HIS A 4 32.31 14.34 -15.30
N ILE A 5 32.76 14.74 -14.12
CA ILE A 5 31.98 14.66 -12.87
C ILE A 5 31.33 16.02 -12.65
N ARG A 6 29.99 16.08 -12.73
CA ARG A 6 29.20 17.27 -12.35
C ARG A 6 28.69 17.12 -10.91
N PRO A 7 28.81 18.16 -10.06
CA PRO A 7 28.30 18.14 -8.69
C PRO A 7 26.80 18.47 -8.63
N LEU A 8 26.03 17.69 -7.87
CA LEU A 8 24.65 17.99 -7.51
C LEU A 8 24.63 18.94 -6.30
N PHE A 9 24.35 20.20 -6.59
CA PHE A 9 24.17 21.29 -5.62
C PHE A 9 22.68 21.43 -5.30
N TYR A 10 22.26 21.13 -4.07
CA TYR A 10 20.91 21.41 -3.57
C TYR A 10 20.94 22.57 -2.57
N PRO A 11 20.22 23.68 -2.80
CA PRO A 11 20.18 24.79 -1.85
C PRO A 11 19.23 24.51 -0.66
N ARG A 12 19.78 24.74 0.54
CA ARG A 12 19.12 24.69 1.85
C ARG A 12 18.34 26.00 2.07
N ARG A 13 17.00 25.95 2.19
CA ARG A 13 16.18 27.14 2.44
C ARG A 13 15.72 27.24 3.91
N SER A 14 15.98 28.44 4.42
CA SER A 14 15.70 29.06 5.72
C SER A 14 14.31 28.79 6.34
N GLN A 15 14.32 28.62 7.67
CA GLN A 15 13.16 28.61 8.56
C GLN A 15 12.72 30.05 8.90
N GLY A 16 11.45 30.36 8.67
CA GLY A 16 10.79 31.62 9.04
C GLY A 16 9.62 31.38 10.02
N LYS A 17 9.47 32.33 10.94
CA LYS A 17 8.75 32.29 12.23
C LYS A 17 7.20 32.22 12.15
N ALA A 18 6.64 31.57 13.19
CA ALA A 18 5.44 31.85 14.01
C ALA A 18 4.28 32.70 13.47
N PHE A 19 3.04 32.22 13.67
CA PHE A 19 1.90 33.06 14.11
C PHE A 19 0.86 32.22 14.86
N ALA A 20 0.40 32.75 16.00
CA ALA A 20 -0.62 32.20 16.87
C ALA A 20 -1.94 32.94 16.66
N VAL A 21 -3.09 32.24 16.68
CA VAL A 21 -4.42 32.85 16.86
C VAL A 21 -5.35 31.92 17.65
N LEU A 22 -5.70 32.40 18.85
CA LEU A 22 -6.98 32.39 19.57
C LEU A 22 -8.07 31.35 19.17
N ARG A 23 -8.49 30.53 20.15
CA ARG A 23 -9.79 29.86 20.16
C ARG A 23 -10.61 30.29 21.38
N HIS A 24 -11.83 30.75 21.12
CA HIS A 24 -12.84 31.08 22.11
C HIS A 24 -13.54 29.82 22.65
N LYS A 25 -13.98 29.90 23.92
CA LYS A 25 -14.81 28.95 24.67
C LYS A 25 -16.30 29.08 24.29
N SER A 26 -17.02 27.97 24.30
CA SER A 26 -18.47 27.85 24.62
C SER A 26 -18.76 26.38 24.96
N THR A 27 -18.95 26.03 26.24
CA THR A 27 -20.21 25.86 27.01
C THR A 27 -21.08 24.67 26.59
N SER A 28 -21.25 23.80 27.59
CA SER A 28 -22.04 22.58 27.74
C SER A 28 -23.55 22.77 27.69
N ILE A 29 -24.28 21.74 27.25
CA ILE A 29 -25.61 21.38 27.79
C ILE A 29 -25.87 19.88 27.58
N ASP A 30 -26.38 19.25 28.63
CA ASP A 30 -26.72 17.84 28.82
C ASP A 30 -28.25 17.68 28.74
N SER A 31 -28.77 16.56 28.21
CA SER A 31 -30.05 15.96 28.62
C SER A 31 -30.48 14.76 27.75
N GLY A 32 -30.37 13.56 28.33
CA GLY A 32 -31.47 12.60 28.58
C GLY A 32 -32.37 12.07 27.45
N GLY A 33 -32.38 10.73 27.29
CA GLY A 33 -33.60 9.94 27.52
C GLY A 33 -34.27 9.22 26.34
N SER A 34 -34.18 7.89 26.39
CA SER A 34 -35.27 6.90 26.16
C SER A 34 -35.81 6.69 24.73
N SER A 35 -35.58 5.50 24.17
CA SER A 35 -36.56 4.39 24.19
C SER A 35 -36.28 3.34 23.10
N ASP A 36 -36.55 2.11 23.50
CA ASP A 36 -36.42 0.85 22.80
C ASP A 36 -37.11 0.80 21.42
N VAL A 37 -36.41 0.27 20.42
CA VAL A 37 -37.07 -0.51 19.37
C VAL A 37 -36.19 -1.69 18.96
N LEU A 38 -36.69 -2.87 19.32
CA LEU A 38 -36.31 -4.21 18.86
C LEU A 38 -35.91 -4.28 17.38
N LYS A 39 -34.73 -4.87 17.11
CA LYS A 39 -34.51 -5.70 15.89
C LYS A 39 -33.43 -6.74 16.14
N ARG A 40 -33.88 -7.94 16.50
CA ARG A 40 -33.14 -9.20 16.44
C ARG A 40 -33.44 -9.83 15.08
N CYS A 41 -32.41 -10.21 14.32
CA CYS A 41 -32.35 -11.44 13.50
C CYS A 41 -31.11 -11.46 12.58
N MET A 42 -30.58 -12.68 12.41
CA MET A 42 -29.63 -13.16 11.39
C MET A 42 -28.13 -13.01 11.71
N SER A 43 -27.64 -14.05 12.38
CA SER A 43 -26.24 -14.45 12.46
C SER A 43 -25.72 -14.98 11.11
N SER A 44 -24.43 -14.77 10.90
CA SER A 44 -23.53 -15.64 10.10
C SER A 44 -23.50 -15.41 8.59
N SER A 45 -22.74 -14.40 8.19
CA SER A 45 -21.84 -14.49 7.04
C SER A 45 -20.69 -13.51 7.28
N ASP A 46 -19.59 -14.03 7.82
CA ASP A 46 -18.34 -13.30 8.01
C ASP A 46 -17.67 -13.10 6.64
N THR A 47 -18.17 -12.13 5.89
CA THR A 47 -17.42 -11.50 4.81
C THR A 47 -16.62 -10.37 5.43
N GLY A 48 -15.32 -10.59 5.61
CA GLY A 48 -14.36 -9.61 6.11
C GLY A 48 -14.56 -8.26 5.43
N LYS A 49 -15.09 -7.31 6.20
CA LYS A 49 -15.33 -5.93 5.75
C LYS A 49 -13.96 -5.27 5.58
N ALA A 50 -13.60 -4.93 4.34
CA ALA A 50 -12.48 -4.04 4.05
C ALA A 50 -12.72 -2.72 4.80
N GLN A 51 -11.99 -2.51 5.89
CA GLN A 51 -12.12 -1.32 6.70
C GLN A 51 -11.37 -0.19 6.01
N ALA A 52 -12.10 0.66 5.27
CA ALA A 52 -11.58 1.89 4.69
C ALA A 52 -11.24 2.86 5.82
N ASP A 53 -9.96 2.94 6.20
CA ASP A 53 -9.46 3.96 7.11
C ASP A 53 -9.28 5.27 6.34
N ASN A 54 -10.37 6.04 6.25
CA ASN A 54 -10.38 7.40 5.68
C ASN A 54 -9.56 8.37 6.56
N GLY A 55 -8.23 8.27 6.52
CA GLY A 55 -7.35 9.38 6.86
C GLY A 55 -7.50 10.47 5.80
N LYS A 56 -7.87 11.67 6.22
CA LYS A 56 -8.44 12.78 5.43
C LYS A 56 -7.59 13.33 4.26
N ASP A 57 -6.43 12.75 3.96
CA ASP A 57 -5.40 13.34 3.10
C ASP A 57 -5.19 12.61 1.76
N TRP A 58 -5.78 11.42 1.57
CA TRP A 58 -5.66 10.65 0.32
C TRP A 58 -7.02 10.42 -0.34
N TYR A 59 -7.08 10.58 -1.66
CA TYR A 59 -8.34 10.62 -2.42
C TYR A 59 -8.80 9.25 -2.94
N TYR A 60 -7.87 8.34 -3.23
CA TYR A 60 -8.20 7.05 -3.83
C TYR A 60 -8.38 5.96 -2.77
N PRO A 61 -9.28 4.98 -3.00
CA PRO A 61 -9.40 3.83 -2.11
C PRO A 61 -8.07 3.08 -1.97
N ILE A 62 -7.74 2.72 -0.73
CA ILE A 62 -6.55 1.94 -0.40
C ILE A 62 -7.01 0.50 -0.13
N SER A 63 -6.53 -0.46 -0.92
CA SER A 63 -6.68 -1.88 -0.61
C SER A 63 -5.54 -2.32 0.29
N ALA A 64 -5.86 -2.98 1.40
CA ALA A 64 -4.88 -3.50 2.34
C ALA A 64 -4.89 -5.03 2.33
N SER A 65 -3.73 -5.67 2.42
CA SER A 65 -3.62 -7.11 2.62
C SER A 65 -4.09 -7.52 4.02
N ASP A 66 -4.28 -8.83 4.23
CA ASP A 66 -4.27 -9.36 5.59
C ASP A 66 -2.88 -9.17 6.22
N ARG A 67 -2.85 -9.13 7.56
CA ARG A 67 -1.58 -9.14 8.30
C ARG A 67 -1.07 -10.57 8.39
N ILE A 68 0.12 -10.82 7.86
CA ILE A 68 0.78 -12.12 7.99
C ILE A 68 1.88 -12.01 9.04
N SER A 69 1.87 -12.93 10.00
CA SER A 69 2.87 -13.01 11.07
C SER A 69 3.75 -14.25 10.89
N GLU A 70 5.06 -14.10 10.99
CA GLU A 70 6.04 -15.19 10.90
C GLU A 70 7.24 -14.90 11.80
N LYS A 71 7.61 -15.82 12.70
CA LYS A 71 8.68 -15.67 13.71
C LYS A 71 8.73 -14.26 14.32
N LYS A 72 7.57 -13.81 14.84
CA LYS A 72 7.33 -12.48 15.45
C LYS A 72 7.45 -11.28 14.49
N SER A 73 7.83 -11.47 13.24
CA SER A 73 7.74 -10.43 12.22
C SER A 73 6.32 -10.34 11.69
N ILE A 74 5.85 -9.12 11.39
CA ILE A 74 4.52 -8.89 10.82
C ILE A 74 4.69 -8.19 9.47
N PHE A 75 3.85 -8.55 8.51
CA PHE A 75 3.82 -7.98 7.16
C PHE A 75 2.41 -7.48 6.85
N LEU A 76 2.32 -6.31 6.22
CA LEU A 76 1.08 -5.71 5.74
C LEU A 76 1.38 -4.93 4.46
N ALA A 77 0.58 -5.11 3.42
CA ALA A 77 0.68 -4.33 2.21
C ALA A 77 -0.52 -3.39 2.06
N HIS A 78 -0.27 -2.23 1.45
CA HIS A 78 -1.29 -1.30 0.97
C HIS A 78 -1.06 -1.06 -0.52
N ALA A 79 -2.12 -1.08 -1.31
CA ALA A 79 -2.09 -0.69 -2.72
C ALA A 79 -3.16 0.36 -2.98
N THR A 80 -2.85 1.30 -3.87
CA THR A 80 -3.79 2.34 -4.30
C THR A 80 -3.50 2.71 -5.75
N LYS A 81 -4.50 3.29 -6.40
CA LYS A 81 -4.33 4.00 -7.67
C LYS A 81 -3.33 5.14 -7.48
N LEU A 82 -2.42 5.29 -8.44
CA LEU A 82 -1.46 6.37 -8.54
C LEU A 82 -1.54 6.98 -9.96
N PRO A 83 -2.37 8.01 -10.16
CA PRO A 83 -2.59 8.58 -11.49
C PRO A 83 -1.38 9.35 -12.03
N ASP A 84 -0.57 9.93 -11.15
CA ASP A 84 0.57 10.75 -11.50
C ASP A 84 1.64 10.70 -10.40
N LEU A 85 2.89 10.96 -10.76
CA LEU A 85 4.00 10.93 -9.80
C LEU A 85 3.95 12.09 -8.79
N LYS A 86 3.30 13.23 -9.10
CA LYS A 86 3.26 14.39 -8.19
C LYS A 86 2.40 14.11 -6.95
N SER A 87 1.39 13.24 -7.08
CA SER A 87 0.56 12.80 -5.96
C SER A 87 1.26 11.77 -5.04
N PHE A 88 2.33 11.13 -5.50
CA PHE A 88 3.00 10.05 -4.76
C PHE A 88 3.52 10.46 -3.37
N PRO A 89 4.16 11.62 -3.16
CA PRO A 89 4.58 12.07 -1.83
C PRO A 89 3.40 12.25 -0.87
N THR A 90 2.24 12.71 -1.35
CA THR A 90 1.02 12.87 -0.55
C THR A 90 0.55 11.52 -0.03
N PHE A 91 0.53 10.50 -0.89
CA PHE A 91 0.18 9.13 -0.47
C PHE A 91 1.16 8.57 0.57
N LEU A 92 2.47 8.73 0.37
CA LEU A 92 3.46 8.27 1.34
C LEU A 92 3.32 8.99 2.70
N ASN A 93 3.03 10.28 2.70
CA ASN A 93 2.79 11.06 3.92
C ASN A 93 1.52 10.61 4.62
N HIS A 94 0.45 10.33 3.86
CA HIS A 94 -0.77 9.73 4.40
C HIS A 94 -0.49 8.39 5.08
N LEU A 95 0.20 7.44 4.43
CA LEU A 95 0.55 6.16 5.07
C LEU A 95 1.40 6.36 6.34
N LYS A 96 2.34 7.30 6.34
CA LYS A 96 3.17 7.60 7.52
C LYS A 96 2.38 8.26 8.65
N SER A 97 1.27 8.93 8.36
CA SER A 97 0.42 9.56 9.38
C SER A 97 -0.42 8.52 10.13
N LEU A 98 -0.74 7.38 9.47
CA LEU A 98 -1.51 6.28 10.07
C LEU A 98 -0.80 5.72 11.32
N PRO A 99 -1.43 5.75 12.50
CA PRO A 99 -0.84 5.27 13.75
C PRO A 99 -0.36 3.82 13.68
N ALA A 100 -1.07 2.98 12.92
CA ALA A 100 -0.74 1.58 12.72
C ALA A 100 0.62 1.38 12.03
N LEU A 101 1.05 2.32 11.19
CA LEU A 101 2.27 2.21 10.37
C LEU A 101 3.48 2.94 10.96
N LYS A 102 3.29 3.85 11.92
CA LYS A 102 4.37 4.65 12.55
C LYS A 102 5.52 3.82 13.12
N ARG A 103 5.24 2.57 13.53
CA ARG A 103 6.21 1.66 14.15
C ARG A 103 6.76 0.59 13.21
N ALA A 104 6.42 0.64 11.91
CA ALA A 104 6.99 -0.28 10.94
C ALA A 104 8.50 -0.07 10.87
N THR A 105 9.27 -1.14 10.96
CA THR A 105 10.74 -1.08 10.94
C THR A 105 11.27 -0.95 9.52
N HIS A 106 10.54 -1.48 8.55
CA HIS A 106 10.85 -1.39 7.14
C HIS A 106 9.60 -1.04 6.34
N CYS A 107 9.77 -0.20 5.32
CA CYS A 107 8.69 0.25 4.45
C CYS A 107 9.20 0.32 3.01
N MET A 108 8.98 -0.75 2.26
CA MET A 108 9.38 -0.87 0.86
C MET A 108 8.21 -0.57 -0.06
N TYR A 109 8.49 -0.12 -1.28
CA TYR A 109 7.44 0.14 -2.26
C TYR A 109 7.93 -0.04 -3.69
N ALA A 110 6.97 -0.20 -4.59
CA ALA A 110 7.15 -0.01 -6.02
C ALA A 110 5.89 0.60 -6.63
N TYR A 111 6.06 1.36 -7.70
CA TYR A 111 4.95 1.94 -8.45
C TYR A 111 5.20 1.88 -9.95
N ARG A 112 4.10 1.86 -10.69
CA ARG A 112 4.06 2.03 -12.14
C ARG A 112 2.95 3.03 -12.44
N THR A 113 3.29 4.13 -13.08
CA THR A 113 2.33 5.16 -13.49
C THR A 113 2.71 5.67 -14.88
N VAL A 114 1.94 6.59 -15.42
CA VAL A 114 2.16 7.19 -16.74
C VAL A 114 2.24 8.70 -16.56
N ASP A 115 3.18 9.34 -17.26
CA ASP A 115 3.20 10.79 -17.34
C ASP A 115 1.96 11.28 -18.11
N PRO A 116 1.06 12.08 -17.51
CA PRO A 116 -0.12 12.58 -18.20
C PRO A 116 0.20 13.46 -19.41
N ALA A 117 1.40 14.06 -19.48
CA ALA A 117 1.79 14.92 -20.60
C ALA A 117 2.43 14.14 -21.77
N THR A 118 3.32 13.20 -21.47
CA THR A 118 4.10 12.47 -22.49
C THR A 118 3.57 11.08 -22.80
N LEU A 119 2.61 10.59 -22.00
CA LEU A 119 2.08 9.22 -22.01
C LEU A 119 3.16 8.13 -21.86
N GLN A 120 4.34 8.51 -21.37
CA GLN A 120 5.44 7.57 -21.13
C GLN A 120 5.30 6.91 -19.76
N PRO A 121 5.67 5.62 -19.64
CA PRO A 121 5.64 4.93 -18.36
C PRO A 121 6.72 5.49 -17.41
N ILE A 122 6.31 5.74 -16.17
CA ILE A 122 7.19 6.10 -15.07
C ILE A 122 7.17 4.96 -14.06
N LEU A 123 8.35 4.46 -13.72
CA LEU A 123 8.56 3.35 -12.80
C LEU A 123 9.45 3.83 -11.65
N GLY A 124 9.20 3.34 -10.44
CA GLY A 124 10.09 3.59 -9.32
C GLY A 124 9.91 2.57 -8.19
N GLN A 125 10.97 2.39 -7.42
CA GLN A 125 11.02 1.45 -6.32
C GLN A 125 11.90 1.96 -5.19
N HIS A 126 11.71 1.41 -3.99
CA HIS A 126 12.57 1.68 -2.84
C HIS A 126 12.57 0.50 -1.86
N ASP A 127 13.77 0.13 -1.40
CA ASP A 127 13.97 -1.05 -0.52
C ASP A 127 13.53 -0.85 0.93
N GLY A 128 13.41 0.38 1.42
CA GLY A 128 12.87 0.62 2.76
C GLY A 128 13.66 0.03 3.92
N GLY A 129 14.96 -0.23 3.73
CA GLY A 129 15.82 -0.91 4.71
C GLY A 129 15.87 -2.44 4.57
N GLU A 130 15.19 -3.01 3.57
CA GLU A 130 15.21 -4.44 3.24
C GLU A 130 15.76 -4.63 1.82
N SER A 131 17.08 -4.79 1.71
CA SER A 131 17.80 -4.76 0.42
C SER A 131 17.24 -5.74 -0.62
N GLY A 132 16.93 -5.24 -1.82
CA GLY A 132 16.38 -6.00 -2.95
C GLY A 132 14.85 -6.16 -2.93
N SER A 133 14.16 -5.59 -1.96
CA SER A 133 12.69 -5.68 -1.87
C SER A 133 11.98 -4.80 -2.89
N GLY A 134 12.52 -3.62 -3.20
CA GLY A 134 11.97 -2.69 -4.17
C GLY A 134 11.98 -3.29 -5.57
N ASP A 135 13.12 -3.85 -5.99
CA ASP A 135 13.23 -4.56 -7.28
C ASP A 135 12.27 -5.75 -7.36
N ARG A 136 12.14 -6.50 -6.27
CA ARG A 136 11.18 -7.62 -6.19
C ARG A 136 9.73 -7.15 -6.36
N LEU A 137 9.35 -6.03 -5.74
CA LEU A 137 8.02 -5.45 -5.91
C LEU A 137 7.82 -4.89 -7.32
N ALA A 138 8.82 -4.19 -7.88
CA ALA A 138 8.75 -3.67 -9.24
C ALA A 138 8.55 -4.79 -10.27
N ARG A 139 9.30 -5.89 -10.14
CA ARG A 139 9.13 -7.07 -10.98
C ARG A 139 7.77 -7.73 -10.80
N LEU A 140 7.24 -7.76 -9.57
CA LEU A 140 5.90 -8.28 -9.32
C LEU A 140 4.83 -7.46 -10.06
N LEU A 141 4.92 -6.13 -10.03
CA LEU A 141 3.98 -5.25 -10.73
C LEU A 141 4.04 -5.45 -12.25
N GLU A 142 5.24 -5.59 -12.80
CA GLU A 142 5.45 -5.87 -14.22
C GLU A 142 4.82 -7.21 -14.63
N LEU A 143 5.13 -8.30 -13.92
CA LEU A 143 4.59 -9.63 -14.23
C LEU A 143 3.07 -9.72 -14.04
N SER A 144 2.52 -8.90 -13.15
CA SER A 144 1.07 -8.82 -12.91
C SER A 144 0.34 -7.89 -13.90
N GLY A 145 1.08 -7.22 -14.80
CA GLY A 145 0.51 -6.26 -15.74
C GLY A 145 -0.10 -5.02 -15.07
N CYS A 146 0.35 -4.68 -13.86
CA CYS A 146 -0.21 -3.56 -13.10
C CYS A 146 0.26 -2.21 -13.66
N GLU A 147 -0.66 -1.25 -13.74
CA GLU A 147 -0.41 0.11 -14.23
C GLU A 147 -1.18 1.13 -13.39
N ASN A 148 -0.70 2.37 -13.37
CA ASN A 148 -1.29 3.50 -12.64
C ASN A 148 -1.57 3.20 -11.17
N MET A 149 -0.64 2.52 -10.49
CA MET A 149 -0.79 2.09 -9.11
C MET A 149 0.55 2.06 -8.36
N VAL A 150 0.46 2.13 -7.04
CA VAL A 150 1.57 1.94 -6.10
C VAL A 150 1.23 0.90 -5.05
N VAL A 151 2.20 0.04 -4.72
CA VAL A 151 2.12 -0.90 -3.60
C VAL A 151 3.23 -0.58 -2.60
N VAL A 152 2.86 -0.56 -1.33
CA VAL A 152 3.75 -0.32 -0.20
C VAL A 152 3.62 -1.50 0.76
N VAL A 153 4.73 -2.15 1.07
CA VAL A 153 4.77 -3.22 2.07
C VAL A 153 5.47 -2.70 3.31
N SER A 154 4.77 -2.78 4.44
CA SER A 154 5.28 -2.48 5.76
C SER A 154 5.63 -3.78 6.48
N ARG A 155 6.83 -3.83 7.07
CA ARG A 155 7.28 -4.92 7.93
C ARG A 155 7.59 -4.39 9.33
N TRP A 156 7.14 -5.12 10.33
CA TRP A 156 7.61 -4.97 11.71
C TRP A 156 8.56 -6.12 12.02
N TYR A 157 9.85 -5.83 12.23
CA TYR A 157 10.86 -6.83 12.53
C TYR A 157 10.66 -7.42 13.94
N GLY A 158 10.55 -8.74 14.01
CA GLY A 158 10.31 -9.46 15.26
C GLY A 158 11.57 -9.84 16.06
N GLY A 159 12.76 -9.38 15.66
CA GLY A 159 14.03 -9.77 16.28
C GLY A 159 14.71 -11.00 15.67
N VAL A 160 14.05 -11.71 14.74
CA VAL A 160 14.57 -12.94 14.12
C VAL A 160 14.78 -12.77 12.61
N LYS A 161 15.97 -13.09 12.12
CA LYS A 161 16.29 -13.11 10.68
C LYS A 161 15.50 -14.22 9.99
N LEU A 162 14.69 -13.85 9.01
CA LEU A 162 13.83 -14.78 8.25
C LEU A 162 14.53 -15.42 7.04
N GLY A 163 15.71 -14.96 6.65
CA GLY A 163 16.40 -15.47 5.46
C GLY A 163 15.59 -15.23 4.19
N SER A 164 15.28 -16.30 3.44
CA SER A 164 14.48 -16.27 2.22
C SER A 164 12.97 -16.14 2.48
N ASP A 165 12.48 -16.53 3.67
CA ASP A 165 11.05 -16.51 3.99
C ASP A 165 10.45 -15.11 3.88
N ARG A 166 11.22 -14.07 4.24
CA ARG A 166 10.76 -12.68 4.11
C ARG A 166 10.36 -12.36 2.67
N TRP A 167 11.06 -12.90 1.68
CA TRP A 167 10.78 -12.64 0.26
C TRP A 167 9.48 -13.25 -0.18
N ARG A 168 9.20 -14.48 0.24
CA ARG A 168 7.91 -15.11 0.02
C ARG A 168 6.79 -14.27 0.64
N LEU A 169 6.95 -13.87 1.89
CA LEU A 169 5.93 -13.10 2.63
C LEU A 169 5.67 -11.73 2.02
N ILE A 170 6.72 -10.97 1.66
CA ILE A 170 6.60 -9.66 0.99
C ILE A 170 5.82 -9.79 -0.32
N SER A 171 6.16 -10.78 -1.14
CA SER A 171 5.44 -11.03 -2.39
C SER A 171 4.00 -11.49 -2.16
N THR A 172 3.73 -12.29 -1.12
CA THR A 172 2.38 -12.75 -0.77
C THR A 172 1.49 -11.57 -0.36
N VAL A 173 1.90 -10.75 0.61
CA VAL A 173 1.06 -9.62 1.06
C VAL A 173 0.86 -8.59 -0.05
N ALA A 174 1.89 -8.32 -0.86
CA ALA A 174 1.78 -7.41 -1.99
C ALA A 174 0.76 -7.91 -3.02
N ASN A 175 0.81 -9.20 -3.38
CA ASN A 175 -0.18 -9.80 -4.29
C ASN A 175 -1.60 -9.69 -3.74
N GLN A 176 -1.80 -9.99 -2.45
CA GLN A 176 -3.13 -9.89 -1.84
C GLN A 176 -3.72 -8.47 -1.91
N ALA A 177 -2.91 -7.44 -1.60
CA ALA A 177 -3.36 -6.05 -1.70
C ALA A 177 -3.67 -5.66 -3.16
N ILE A 178 -2.83 -6.10 -4.11
CA ILE A 178 -3.03 -5.88 -5.55
C ILE A 178 -4.33 -6.54 -6.02
N ASP A 179 -4.59 -7.78 -5.59
CA ASP A 179 -5.79 -8.55 -5.95
C ASP A 179 -7.05 -7.89 -5.38
N MET A 180 -7.04 -7.50 -4.10
CA MET A 180 -8.16 -6.80 -3.47
C MET A 180 -8.42 -5.42 -4.09
N GLY A 181 -7.39 -4.77 -4.63
CA GLY A 181 -7.53 -3.49 -5.33
C GLY A 181 -7.94 -3.63 -6.80
N GLY A 182 -8.01 -4.86 -7.35
CA GLY A 182 -8.36 -5.11 -8.74
C GLY A 182 -7.34 -4.55 -9.75
N PHE A 183 -6.05 -4.46 -9.38
CA PHE A 183 -5.03 -3.82 -10.20
C PHE A 183 -4.39 -4.74 -11.25
N LYS A 184 -4.63 -6.05 -11.21
CA LYS A 184 -4.11 -6.98 -12.22
C LYS A 184 -4.88 -6.83 -13.53
N LYS A 185 -4.15 -6.76 -14.64
CA LYS A 185 -4.79 -6.90 -15.96
C LYS A 185 -5.33 -8.33 -16.10
N ALA A 186 -6.52 -8.45 -16.70
CA ALA A 186 -7.02 -9.74 -17.14
C ALA A 186 -6.01 -10.31 -18.16
N ARG A 187 -5.38 -11.43 -17.83
CA ARG A 187 -4.67 -12.20 -18.85
C ARG A 187 -5.74 -12.70 -19.83
N PRO A 188 -5.51 -12.65 -21.15
CA PRO A 188 -6.34 -13.36 -22.10
C PRO A 188 -6.42 -14.82 -21.65
N GLN A 189 -7.62 -15.30 -21.32
CA GLN A 189 -7.83 -16.71 -21.00
C GLN A 189 -7.63 -17.49 -22.29
N GLU A 190 -6.50 -18.18 -22.44
CA GLU A 190 -6.41 -19.25 -23.43
C GLU A 190 -7.40 -20.34 -23.00
N ASN A 191 -8.39 -20.62 -23.85
CA ASN A 191 -9.34 -21.70 -23.65
C ASN A 191 -8.58 -23.02 -23.44
N ASP A 192 -8.51 -23.47 -22.18
CA ASP A 192 -7.99 -24.79 -21.83
C ASP A 192 -8.95 -25.85 -22.37
N LYS A 193 -8.70 -26.29 -23.61
CA LYS A 193 -9.38 -27.45 -24.20
C LYS A 193 -8.93 -28.68 -23.42
N GLY A 194 -9.78 -29.11 -22.48
CA GLY A 194 -9.61 -30.33 -21.71
C GLY A 194 -9.23 -31.52 -22.59
N THR A 195 -8.04 -32.08 -22.34
CA THR A 195 -7.62 -33.35 -22.93
C THR A 195 -8.28 -34.49 -22.17
N GLY A 196 -9.38 -34.99 -22.73
CA GLY A 196 -10.03 -36.21 -22.26
C GLY A 196 -9.21 -37.47 -22.56
N LYS A 197 -9.11 -38.33 -21.53
CA LYS A 197 -8.99 -39.81 -21.55
C LYS A 197 -7.92 -40.50 -22.41
N LYS A 198 -7.08 -41.30 -21.73
CA LYS A 198 -6.94 -42.73 -22.09
C LYS A 198 -6.67 -43.61 -20.86
N LYS A 199 -7.75 -44.16 -20.29
CA LYS A 199 -7.70 -45.27 -19.32
C LYS A 199 -7.32 -46.54 -20.10
N ARG A 200 -6.12 -47.09 -19.87
CA ARG A 200 -5.72 -48.39 -20.40
C ARG A 200 -6.34 -49.48 -19.49
N ARG A 201 -7.03 -50.43 -20.13
CA ARG A 201 -7.54 -51.66 -19.51
C ARG A 201 -6.39 -52.61 -19.26
#